data_AF-W9SLH1-F1
#
_entry.id   AF-W9SLH1-F1
#
_cell.length_a   1.000
_cell.length_b   1.000
_cell.length_c   1.000
_cell.angle_alpha   90.00
_cell.angle_beta   90.00
_cell.angle_gamma   90.00
#
_symmetry.space_group_name_H-M   'P 1'
#
loop_
_entity.id
_entity.type
_entity.pdbx_description
1 polymer ?
#
loop_
_entity_poly.entity_id
_entity_poly.type
_entity_poly.pdbx_seq_one_letter_code
_entity_poly.pdbx_strand_id
1 'polypeptide(L)'
;METTRFDGIDGFSEICIALGLEEYEKTNYSSSPPKILQIVAYLLEKSIQKNERLLRVKSRIEVEIITIFHGSKAPAMSMKRYVERIFKYSNCSTSCYVFAYIYIERFLQKRASFYLTSLTVHRLLITSVMLAAKFLDDATESNAYYAEVGGVSTEEMNELEMAFLFSLEFSLLVTAEDFAHYCQYLEVKVAGEIIGLRN
;
A
#
# COMPACT_ATOMS: atom_id res chain seq x y z
N MET A 1 16.52 -15.09 -17.60
CA MET A 1 15.56 -14.21 -16.93
C MET A 1 16.22 -12.84 -16.87
N GLU A 2 15.73 -11.90 -17.66
CA GLU A 2 16.31 -10.56 -17.77
C GLU A 2 16.15 -9.82 -16.44
N THR A 3 17.27 -9.62 -15.76
CA THR A 3 17.42 -8.60 -14.73
C THR A 3 17.03 -7.25 -15.34
N THR A 4 15.96 -6.64 -14.83
CA THR A 4 15.61 -5.25 -15.15
C THR A 4 16.76 -4.34 -14.69
N ARG A 5 17.68 -4.03 -15.61
CA ARG A 5 18.74 -3.04 -15.41
C ARG A 5 18.11 -1.66 -15.34
N PHE A 6 18.21 -1.02 -14.19
CA PHE A 6 17.73 0.34 -13.92
C PHE A 6 18.67 1.43 -14.50
N ASP A 7 19.39 1.13 -15.58
CA ASP A 7 20.57 1.90 -16.05
C ASP A 7 20.23 3.15 -16.90
N GLY A 8 19.03 3.73 -16.78
CA GLY A 8 18.56 4.76 -17.73
C GLY A 8 17.83 5.98 -17.18
N ILE A 9 17.64 6.10 -15.87
CA ILE A 9 16.94 7.25 -15.27
C ILE A 9 17.91 7.97 -14.33
N ASP A 10 18.49 9.08 -14.79
CA ASP A 10 19.35 9.94 -13.97
C ASP A 10 18.62 10.32 -12.67
N GLY A 11 19.26 10.06 -11.53
CA GLY A 11 18.72 10.34 -10.19
C GLY A 11 17.77 9.29 -9.60
N PHE A 12 17.38 8.23 -10.34
CA PHE A 12 16.47 7.20 -9.80
C PHE A 12 17.04 6.44 -8.60
N SER A 13 18.35 6.17 -8.61
CA SER A 13 19.05 5.57 -7.47
C SER A 13 18.95 6.46 -6.22
N GLU A 14 19.17 7.77 -6.36
CA GLU A 14 19.07 8.73 -5.26
C GLU A 14 17.65 8.78 -4.66
N ILE A 15 16.62 8.74 -5.50
CA ILE A 15 15.21 8.68 -5.07
C ILE A 15 14.93 7.40 -4.29
N CYS A 16 15.42 6.25 -4.76
CA CYS A 16 15.26 4.98 -4.06
C CYS A 16 15.92 5.01 -2.67
N ILE A 17 17.11 5.61 -2.56
CA ILE A 17 17.81 5.83 -1.29
C ILE A 17 17.00 6.76 -0.38
N ALA A 18 16.50 7.88 -0.91
CA ALA A 18 15.71 8.86 -0.16
C ALA A 18 14.40 8.28 0.41
N LEU A 19 13.80 7.32 -0.30
CA LEU A 19 12.63 6.57 0.12
C LEU A 19 12.97 5.40 1.07
N GLY A 20 14.24 5.02 1.17
CA GLY A 20 14.72 3.90 1.96
C GLY A 20 14.41 2.54 1.33
N LEU A 21 14.41 2.45 0.00
CA LEU A 21 14.09 1.22 -0.75
C LEU A 21 15.27 0.23 -0.85
N GLU A 22 16.44 0.58 -0.31
CA GLU A 22 17.58 -0.33 -0.22
C GLU A 22 17.25 -1.59 0.61
N GLU A 23 18.04 -2.66 0.46
CA GLU A 23 17.89 -3.90 1.22
C GLU A 23 17.91 -3.61 2.73
N TYR A 24 16.72 -3.52 3.32
CA TYR A 24 16.56 -3.28 4.74
C TYR A 24 16.78 -4.59 5.48
N GLU A 25 17.98 -4.78 6.04
CA GLU A 25 18.23 -5.87 6.97
C GLU A 25 17.42 -5.68 8.25
N LYS A 26 16.30 -6.43 8.37
CA LYS A 26 15.38 -6.43 9.53
C LYS A 26 16.04 -6.86 10.85
N THR A 27 17.31 -7.27 10.81
CA THR A 27 18.11 -7.75 11.96
C THR A 27 18.52 -6.62 12.91
N ASN A 28 18.53 -5.37 12.46
CA ASN A 28 18.89 -4.20 13.28
C ASN A 28 17.66 -3.38 13.70
N TYR A 29 16.98 -3.83 14.75
CA TYR A 29 15.83 -3.13 15.40
C TYR A 29 16.14 -1.71 15.92
N SER A 30 17.38 -1.22 15.79
CA SER A 30 17.81 0.13 16.16
C SER A 30 17.70 1.15 15.01
N SER A 31 17.41 0.73 13.77
CA SER A 31 17.28 1.65 12.64
C SER A 31 15.84 2.17 12.50
N SER A 32 15.71 3.43 12.08
CA SER A 32 14.39 4.01 11.79
C SER A 32 13.69 3.26 10.65
N PRO A 33 12.37 3.04 10.71
CA PRO A 33 11.64 2.38 9.63
C PRO A 33 11.82 3.14 8.31
N PRO A 34 11.87 2.43 7.14
CA PRO A 34 12.02 3.07 5.84
C PRO A 34 11.01 4.19 5.61
N LYS A 35 11.47 5.28 5.00
CA LYS A 35 10.66 6.50 4.83
C LYS A 35 9.37 6.20 4.09
N ILE A 36 9.41 5.35 3.05
CA ILE A 36 8.23 4.95 2.27
C ILE A 36 7.06 4.45 3.13
N LEU A 37 7.32 3.77 4.26
CA LEU A 37 6.26 3.28 5.15
C LEU A 37 5.47 4.44 5.76
N GLN A 38 6.18 5.49 6.17
CA GLN A 38 5.59 6.70 6.74
C GLN A 38 4.78 7.44 5.67
N ILE A 39 5.29 7.48 4.44
CA ILE A 39 4.64 8.12 3.30
C ILE A 39 3.33 7.41 2.96
N VAL A 40 3.37 6.09 2.78
CA VAL A 40 2.19 5.29 2.45
C VAL A 40 1.14 5.40 3.55
N ALA A 41 1.54 5.26 4.83
CA ALA A 41 0.63 5.42 5.95
C ALA A 41 -0.06 6.79 5.94
N TYR A 42 0.71 7.86 5.74
CA TYR A 42 0.22 9.23 5.71
C TYR A 42 -0.77 9.47 4.55
N LEU A 43 -0.41 9.04 3.34
CA LEU A 43 -1.25 9.24 2.15
C LEU A 43 -2.57 8.47 2.25
N LEU A 44 -2.53 7.25 2.77
CA LEU A 44 -3.74 6.47 3.02
C LEU A 44 -4.63 7.16 4.07
N GLU A 45 -4.08 7.63 5.20
CA GLU A 45 -4.82 8.38 6.21
C GLU A 45 -5.46 9.65 5.64
N LYS A 46 -4.73 10.40 4.82
CA LYS A 46 -5.23 11.61 4.16
C LYS A 46 -6.38 11.29 3.19
N SER A 47 -6.25 10.23 2.40
CA SER A 47 -7.30 9.76 1.50
C SER A 47 -8.55 9.33 2.25
N ILE A 48 -8.40 8.60 3.37
CA ILE A 48 -9.52 8.22 4.25
C ILE A 48 -10.25 9.46 4.75
N GLN A 49 -9.53 10.42 5.33
CA GLN A 49 -10.14 11.64 5.88
C GLN A 49 -10.90 12.43 4.81
N LYS A 50 -10.32 12.55 3.61
CA LYS A 50 -10.97 13.21 2.47
C LYS A 50 -12.25 12.47 2.07
N ASN A 51 -12.18 11.15 1.89
CA ASN A 51 -13.30 10.34 1.43
C ASN A 51 -14.43 10.30 2.47
N GLU A 52 -14.14 10.13 3.75
CA GLU A 52 -15.16 10.14 4.80
C GLU A 52 -15.86 11.50 4.92
N ARG A 53 -15.13 12.62 4.73
CA ARG A 53 -15.73 13.96 4.65
C ARG A 53 -16.68 14.07 3.45
N LEU A 54 -16.26 13.57 2.28
CA LEU A 54 -17.09 13.56 1.07
C LEU A 54 -18.35 12.69 1.26
N LEU A 55 -18.21 11.52 1.85
CA LEU A 55 -19.32 10.60 2.11
C LEU A 55 -20.33 11.18 3.09
N ARG A 56 -19.90 11.89 4.14
CA ARG A 56 -20.82 12.61 5.05
C ARG A 56 -21.68 13.65 4.33
N VAL A 57 -21.18 14.23 3.25
CA VAL A 57 -21.93 15.20 2.42
C VAL A 57 -22.81 14.48 1.42
N LYS A 58 -22.33 13.39 0.80
CA LYS A 58 -23.01 12.61 -0.26
C LYS A 58 -24.07 11.61 0.24
N SER A 59 -23.99 11.14 1.49
CA SER A 59 -24.82 10.03 2.03
C SER A 59 -26.32 10.30 2.10
N ARG A 60 -26.79 11.47 1.63
CA ARG A 60 -28.21 11.78 1.47
C ARG A 60 -28.80 11.24 0.15
N ILE A 61 -27.97 10.77 -0.80
CA ILE A 61 -28.41 10.43 -2.17
C ILE A 61 -27.83 9.10 -2.70
N GLU A 62 -26.61 8.68 -2.31
CA GLU A 62 -25.97 7.45 -2.81
C GLU A 62 -25.82 6.37 -1.72
N VAL A 63 -26.16 5.11 -2.05
CA VAL A 63 -25.89 3.93 -1.21
C VAL A 63 -24.53 3.36 -1.60
N GLU A 64 -23.58 3.34 -0.67
CA GLU A 64 -22.29 2.69 -0.88
C GLU A 64 -22.48 1.17 -0.95
N ILE A 65 -21.94 0.53 -2.00
CA ILE A 65 -22.02 -0.92 -2.15
C ILE A 65 -21.00 -1.54 -1.20
N ILE A 66 -21.51 -2.23 -0.17
CA ILE A 66 -20.67 -2.99 0.77
C ILE A 66 -20.00 -4.13 -0.01
N THR A 67 -18.68 -4.22 0.16
CA THR A 67 -17.84 -5.25 -0.48
C THR A 67 -17.10 -6.06 0.59
N ILE A 68 -16.46 -7.16 0.20
CA ILE A 68 -15.63 -7.96 1.11
C ILE A 68 -14.46 -7.17 1.74
N PHE A 69 -14.07 -6.05 1.12
CA PHE A 69 -13.04 -5.17 1.67
C PHE A 69 -13.54 -4.33 2.86
N HIS A 70 -14.85 -4.27 3.13
CA HIS A 70 -15.42 -3.50 4.25
C HIS A 70 -15.41 -4.29 5.56
N GLY A 71 -14.56 -3.89 6.50
CA GLY A 71 -14.60 -4.37 7.88
C GLY A 71 -15.93 -4.02 8.55
N SER A 72 -16.37 -4.88 9.47
CA SER A 72 -17.57 -4.64 10.28
C SER A 72 -17.41 -3.46 11.25
N LYS A 73 -16.17 -3.13 11.60
CA LYS A 73 -15.80 -1.98 12.42
C LYS A 73 -14.41 -1.50 12.01
N ALA A 74 -14.21 -0.18 12.02
CA ALA A 74 -12.91 0.42 11.83
C ALA A 74 -11.92 -0.11 12.90
N PRO A 75 -10.76 -0.65 12.52
CA PRO A 75 -9.75 -1.08 13.48
C PRO A 75 -9.29 0.10 14.35
N ALA A 76 -9.06 -0.16 15.64
CA ALA A 76 -8.51 0.85 16.57
C ALA A 76 -7.04 1.20 16.27
N MET A 77 -6.38 0.41 15.43
CA MET A 77 -4.98 0.60 15.04
C MET A 77 -4.88 1.64 13.92
N SER A 78 -4.06 2.67 14.11
CA SER A 78 -3.77 3.68 13.08
C SER A 78 -3.06 3.05 11.87
N MET A 79 -3.10 3.73 10.72
CA MET A 79 -2.43 3.22 9.52
C MET A 79 -0.94 3.16 9.70
N LYS A 80 -0.34 4.15 10.38
CA LYS A 80 1.10 4.10 10.72
C LYS A 80 1.47 2.80 11.43
N ARG A 81 0.75 2.45 12.51
CA ARG A 81 1.04 1.23 13.28
C ARG A 81 0.75 -0.03 12.48
N TYR A 82 -0.26 -0.01 11.60
CA TYR A 82 -0.60 -1.16 10.78
C TYR A 82 0.42 -1.40 9.66
N VAL A 83 0.87 -0.35 8.97
CA VAL A 83 1.95 -0.42 7.98
C VAL A 83 3.25 -0.92 8.62
N GLU A 84 3.62 -0.38 9.79
CA GLU A 84 4.80 -0.82 10.55
C GLU A 84 4.68 -2.27 11.02
N ARG A 85 3.48 -2.71 11.45
CA ARG A 85 3.20 -4.10 11.81
C ARG A 85 3.40 -5.01 10.60
N ILE A 86 2.80 -4.67 9.46
CA ILE A 86 2.97 -5.45 8.23
C ILE A 86 4.46 -5.53 7.93
N PHE A 87 5.18 -4.43 7.88
CA PHE A 87 6.61 -4.42 7.53
C PHE A 87 7.49 -5.24 8.47
N LYS A 88 7.20 -5.17 9.76
CA LYS A 88 7.96 -5.89 10.79
C LYS A 88 7.81 -7.40 10.66
N TYR A 89 6.62 -7.88 10.27
CA TYR A 89 6.32 -9.30 10.26
C TYR A 89 6.24 -9.90 8.86
N SER A 90 5.92 -9.13 7.82
CA SER A 90 6.03 -9.57 6.44
C SER A 90 7.51 -9.67 6.09
N ASN A 91 7.94 -10.79 5.52
CA ASN A 91 9.32 -10.92 5.05
C ASN A 91 9.53 -10.27 3.66
N CYS A 92 8.70 -9.27 3.30
CA CYS A 92 8.74 -8.66 1.98
C CYS A 92 9.74 -7.51 1.89
N SER A 93 10.13 -7.19 0.64
CA SER A 93 10.98 -6.06 0.31
C SER A 93 10.29 -4.72 0.56
N THR A 94 11.08 -3.67 0.76
CA THR A 94 10.56 -2.31 0.96
C THR A 94 9.85 -1.79 -0.30
N SER A 95 10.31 -2.19 -1.49
CA SER A 95 9.68 -1.86 -2.78
C SER A 95 8.23 -2.35 -2.89
N CYS A 96 7.86 -3.42 -2.17
CA CYS A 96 6.48 -3.90 -2.10
C CYS A 96 5.48 -2.83 -1.64
N TYR A 97 5.91 -1.83 -0.87
CA TYR A 97 5.03 -0.75 -0.40
C TYR A 97 4.73 0.28 -1.48
N VAL A 98 5.65 0.51 -2.42
CA VAL A 98 5.40 1.32 -3.61
C VAL A 98 4.43 0.57 -4.53
N PHE A 99 4.68 -0.71 -4.80
CA PHE A 99 3.78 -1.56 -5.57
C PHE A 99 2.38 -1.64 -4.95
N ALA A 100 2.29 -1.84 -3.64
CA ALA A 100 1.01 -1.88 -2.94
C ALA A 100 0.25 -0.56 -3.08
N TYR A 101 0.92 0.58 -3.00
CA TYR A 101 0.28 1.88 -3.25
C TYR A 101 -0.25 1.99 -4.68
N ILE A 102 0.55 1.59 -5.68
CA ILE A 102 0.13 1.55 -7.09
C ILE A 102 -1.09 0.66 -7.27
N TYR A 103 -1.11 -0.52 -6.65
CA TYR A 103 -2.22 -1.46 -6.72
C TYR A 103 -3.50 -0.91 -6.10
N ILE A 104 -3.40 -0.20 -4.97
CA ILE A 104 -4.56 0.48 -4.37
C ILE A 104 -5.08 1.58 -5.31
N GLU A 105 -4.22 2.42 -5.88
CA GLU A 105 -4.63 3.46 -6.84
C GLU A 105 -5.32 2.85 -8.08
N ARG A 106 -4.74 1.79 -8.67
CA ARG A 106 -5.36 1.06 -9.79
C ARG A 106 -6.72 0.48 -9.41
N PHE A 107 -6.84 -0.11 -8.21
CA PHE A 107 -8.10 -0.64 -7.70
C PHE A 107 -9.17 0.45 -7.58
N LEU A 108 -8.81 1.62 -7.04
CA LEU A 108 -9.73 2.75 -6.86
C LEU A 108 -10.14 3.36 -8.21
N GLN A 109 -9.22 3.47 -9.18
CA GLN A 109 -9.51 3.98 -10.52
C GLN A 109 -10.51 3.11 -11.29
N LYS A 110 -10.44 1.79 -11.12
CA LYS A 110 -11.35 0.83 -11.77
C LYS A 110 -12.74 0.78 -11.12
N ARG A 111 -12.94 1.39 -9.94
CA ARG A 111 -14.19 1.32 -9.16
C ARG A 111 -14.70 2.69 -8.78
N ALA A 112 -15.41 3.34 -9.70
CA ALA A 112 -15.93 4.69 -9.54
C ALA A 112 -16.84 4.91 -8.30
N SER A 113 -17.46 3.85 -7.77
CA SER A 113 -18.34 3.91 -6.60
C SER A 113 -17.71 3.40 -5.30
N PHE A 114 -16.42 3.05 -5.32
CA PHE A 114 -15.70 2.56 -4.15
C PHE A 114 -14.88 3.67 -3.49
N TYR A 115 -14.99 3.82 -2.17
CA TYR A 115 -14.23 4.80 -1.42
C TYR A 115 -13.24 4.11 -0.47
N LEU A 116 -12.01 4.63 -0.45
CA LEU A 116 -11.04 4.25 0.58
C LEU A 116 -11.44 4.93 1.90
N THR A 117 -11.82 4.15 2.90
CA THR A 117 -12.30 4.63 4.22
C THR A 117 -11.62 3.84 5.35
N SER A 118 -11.87 4.23 6.59
CA SER A 118 -11.39 3.48 7.77
C SER A 118 -11.94 2.05 7.86
N LEU A 119 -13.00 1.73 7.10
CA LEU A 119 -13.55 0.38 7.02
C LEU A 119 -12.87 -0.47 5.94
N THR A 120 -12.28 0.14 4.91
CA THR A 120 -11.75 -0.59 3.75
C THR A 120 -10.24 -0.67 3.67
N VAL A 121 -9.54 0.34 4.23
CA VAL A 121 -8.10 0.51 4.04
C VAL A 121 -7.26 -0.67 4.55
N HIS A 122 -7.56 -1.25 5.71
CA HIS A 122 -6.72 -2.30 6.31
C HIS A 122 -6.70 -3.57 5.44
N ARG A 123 -7.89 -4.01 5.00
CA ARG A 123 -8.03 -5.17 4.11
C ARG A 123 -7.41 -4.91 2.74
N LEU A 124 -7.60 -3.72 2.17
CA LEU A 124 -6.95 -3.38 0.90
C LEU A 124 -5.43 -3.37 1.02
N LEU A 125 -4.89 -2.79 2.10
CA LEU A 125 -3.46 -2.66 2.28
C LEU A 125 -2.78 -4.02 2.47
N ILE A 126 -3.25 -4.89 3.37
CA ILE A 126 -2.63 -6.21 3.57
C ILE A 126 -2.68 -7.04 2.29
N THR A 127 -3.80 -7.00 1.57
CA THR A 127 -3.96 -7.72 0.29
C THR A 127 -3.00 -7.18 -0.77
N SER A 128 -2.85 -5.86 -0.85
CA SER A 128 -1.96 -5.20 -1.81
C SER A 128 -0.49 -5.49 -1.53
N VAL A 129 -0.07 -5.47 -0.26
CA VAL A 129 1.31 -5.81 0.13
C VAL A 129 1.61 -7.29 -0.10
N MET A 130 0.67 -8.19 0.23
CA MET A 130 0.83 -9.61 -0.04
C MET A 130 0.98 -9.90 -1.54
N LEU A 131 0.11 -9.32 -2.38
CA LEU A 131 0.21 -9.48 -3.83
C LEU A 131 1.49 -8.88 -4.40
N ALA A 132 1.92 -7.73 -3.90
CA ALA A 132 3.19 -7.12 -4.29
C ALA A 132 4.37 -8.03 -3.95
N ALA A 133 4.41 -8.59 -2.75
CA ALA A 133 5.44 -9.54 -2.35
C ALA A 133 5.44 -10.77 -3.25
N LYS A 134 4.29 -11.42 -3.43
CA LYS A 134 4.12 -12.58 -4.34
C LYS A 134 4.56 -12.34 -5.77
N PHE A 135 4.46 -11.09 -6.24
CA PHE A 135 4.81 -10.72 -7.60
C PHE A 135 6.27 -10.31 -7.76
N LEU A 136 6.84 -9.62 -6.76
CA LEU A 136 8.14 -8.97 -6.85
C LEU A 136 9.27 -9.76 -6.18
N ASP A 137 8.99 -10.40 -5.05
CA ASP A 137 10.03 -11.01 -4.22
C ASP A 137 10.19 -12.50 -4.59
N ASP A 138 11.44 -12.98 -4.67
CA ASP A 138 11.75 -14.38 -5.00
C ASP A 138 11.28 -15.38 -3.93
N ALA A 139 11.23 -14.93 -2.67
CA ALA A 139 10.80 -15.72 -1.52
C ALA A 139 9.66 -15.00 -0.80
N THR A 140 8.51 -15.66 -0.72
CA THR A 140 7.28 -15.06 -0.18
C THR A 140 6.56 -15.99 0.77
N GLU A 141 5.88 -15.40 1.74
CA GLU A 141 5.15 -16.15 2.75
C GLU A 141 3.76 -16.56 2.24
N SER A 142 3.20 -17.60 2.85
CA SER A 142 1.86 -18.10 2.50
C SER A 142 0.74 -17.11 2.85
N ASN A 143 -0.45 -17.29 2.25
CA ASN A 143 -1.64 -16.51 2.63
C ASN A 143 -2.00 -16.68 4.11
N ALA A 144 -1.77 -17.87 4.67
CA ALA A 144 -2.02 -18.11 6.09
C ALA A 144 -1.16 -17.19 6.97
N TYR A 145 0.09 -16.99 6.58
CA TYR A 145 1.00 -16.09 7.26
C TYR A 145 0.57 -14.62 7.12
N TYR A 146 0.27 -14.17 5.91
CA TYR A 146 -0.24 -12.80 5.69
C TYR A 146 -1.58 -12.54 6.39
N ALA A 147 -2.43 -13.55 6.53
CA ALA A 147 -3.67 -13.47 7.29
C ALA A 147 -3.40 -13.18 8.79
N GLU A 148 -2.44 -13.89 9.41
CA GLU A 148 -2.03 -13.67 10.79
C GLU A 148 -1.42 -12.26 11.00
N VAL A 149 -0.55 -11.84 10.08
CA VAL A 149 0.01 -10.47 10.08
C VAL A 149 -1.11 -9.43 9.94
N GLY A 150 -2.04 -9.65 9.03
CA GLY A 150 -3.17 -8.77 8.73
C GLY A 150 -4.25 -8.73 9.78
N GLY A 151 -4.33 -9.75 10.65
CA GLY A 151 -5.40 -9.90 11.65
C GLY A 151 -6.73 -10.39 11.06
N VAL A 152 -6.68 -11.20 10.00
CA VAL A 152 -7.83 -11.81 9.33
C VAL A 152 -7.71 -13.33 9.33
N SER A 153 -8.78 -14.04 8.99
CA SER A 153 -8.69 -15.50 8.79
C SER A 153 -7.97 -15.83 7.48
N THR A 154 -7.38 -17.03 7.38
CA THR A 154 -6.77 -17.49 6.13
C THR A 154 -7.79 -17.57 4.99
N GLU A 155 -9.02 -18.01 5.28
CA GLU A 155 -10.12 -18.05 4.31
C GLU A 155 -10.44 -16.64 3.79
N GLU A 156 -10.61 -15.67 4.70
CA GLU A 156 -10.83 -14.27 4.34
C GLU A 156 -9.67 -13.71 3.51
N MET A 157 -8.40 -14.02 3.85
CA MET A 157 -7.25 -13.59 3.08
C MET A 157 -7.27 -14.15 1.64
N ASN A 158 -7.67 -15.42 1.47
CA ASN A 158 -7.81 -16.03 0.15
C ASN A 158 -8.91 -15.35 -0.68
N GLU A 159 -10.06 -15.04 -0.06
CA GLU A 159 -11.15 -14.33 -0.73
C GLU A 159 -10.75 -12.91 -1.14
N LEU A 160 -10.08 -12.18 -0.24
CA LEU A 160 -9.56 -10.85 -0.49
C LEU A 160 -8.57 -10.86 -1.66
N GLU A 161 -7.65 -11.83 -1.68
CA GLU A 161 -6.70 -11.99 -2.78
C GLU A 161 -7.41 -12.12 -4.13
N MET A 162 -8.33 -13.08 -4.24
CA MET A 162 -9.03 -13.36 -5.48
C MET A 162 -9.84 -12.14 -5.94
N ALA A 163 -10.62 -11.53 -5.04
CA ALA A 163 -11.42 -10.37 -5.40
C ALA A 163 -10.56 -9.17 -5.83
N PHE A 164 -9.39 -8.99 -5.20
CA PHE A 164 -8.48 -7.91 -5.54
C PHE A 164 -7.84 -8.14 -6.90
N LEU A 165 -7.37 -9.36 -7.19
CA LEU A 165 -6.84 -9.75 -8.50
C LEU A 165 -7.86 -9.54 -9.62
N PHE A 166 -9.12 -9.97 -9.42
CA PHE A 166 -10.19 -9.73 -10.38
C PHE A 166 -10.49 -8.24 -10.56
N SER A 167 -10.45 -7.45 -9.48
CA SER A 167 -10.65 -6.00 -9.55
C SER A 167 -9.53 -5.30 -10.32
N LEU A 168 -8.32 -5.87 -10.32
CA LEU A 168 -7.21 -5.40 -11.15
C LEU A 168 -7.21 -5.98 -12.57
N GLU A 169 -8.10 -6.92 -12.89
CA GLU A 169 -8.02 -7.74 -14.10
C GLU A 169 -6.63 -8.38 -14.25
N PHE A 170 -6.04 -8.81 -13.13
CA PHE A 170 -4.70 -9.39 -13.06
C PHE A 170 -3.57 -8.48 -13.59
N SER A 171 -3.83 -7.17 -13.72
CA SER A 171 -2.83 -6.17 -14.13
C SER A 171 -1.89 -5.78 -12.97
N LEU A 172 -1.02 -6.73 -12.61
CA LEU A 172 0.00 -6.58 -11.56
C LEU A 172 1.33 -6.02 -12.08
N LEU A 173 1.59 -6.11 -13.38
CA LEU A 173 2.82 -5.60 -13.97
C LEU A 173 2.93 -4.09 -13.74
N VAL A 174 4.03 -3.68 -13.12
CA VAL A 174 4.44 -2.27 -12.99
C VAL A 174 5.74 -2.14 -13.75
N THR A 175 5.77 -1.28 -14.76
CA THR A 175 6.99 -1.04 -15.53
C THR A 175 8.02 -0.29 -14.68
N ALA A 176 9.30 -0.35 -15.06
CA ALA A 176 10.33 0.44 -14.39
C ALA A 176 10.02 1.96 -14.46
N GLU A 177 9.44 2.41 -15.57
CA GLU A 177 9.01 3.80 -15.75
C GLU A 177 7.86 4.18 -14.80
N ASP A 178 6.81 3.34 -14.71
CA ASP A 178 5.72 3.53 -13.76
C ASP A 178 6.26 3.59 -12.33
N PHE A 179 7.11 2.62 -11.98
CA PHE A 179 7.70 2.54 -10.65
C PHE A 179 8.52 3.79 -10.30
N ALA A 180 9.38 4.25 -11.22
CA ALA A 180 10.16 5.46 -11.05
C ALA A 180 9.29 6.71 -10.90
N HIS A 181 8.26 6.84 -11.73
CA HIS A 181 7.30 7.94 -11.64
C HIS A 181 6.59 7.95 -10.27
N TYR A 182 6.15 6.79 -9.78
CA TYR A 182 5.53 6.69 -8.45
C TYR A 182 6.51 6.98 -7.33
N CYS A 183 7.77 6.54 -7.41
CA CYS A 183 8.79 6.88 -6.42
C CYS A 183 8.99 8.40 -6.33
N GLN A 184 9.15 9.07 -7.47
CA GLN A 184 9.28 10.53 -7.53
C GLN A 184 8.03 11.24 -7.01
N TYR A 185 6.84 10.80 -7.42
CA TYR A 185 5.57 11.33 -6.94
C TYR A 185 5.44 11.24 -5.41
N LEU A 186 5.76 10.08 -4.84
CA LEU A 186 5.69 9.83 -3.40
C LEU A 186 6.71 10.66 -2.62
N GLU A 187 7.93 10.82 -3.15
CA GLU A 187 8.95 11.69 -2.55
C GLU A 187 8.52 13.16 -2.52
N VAL A 188 8.05 13.69 -3.66
CA VAL A 188 7.62 15.09 -3.82
C VAL A 188 6.40 15.40 -2.94
N LYS A 189 5.41 14.51 -2.90
CA LYS A 189 4.21 14.64 -2.05
C LYS A 189 4.57 14.84 -0.58
N VAL A 190 5.66 14.24 -0.13
CA VAL A 190 6.12 14.32 1.25
C VAL A 190 6.97 15.55 1.47
N ALA A 191 7.83 15.92 0.52
CA ALA A 191 8.57 17.17 0.56
C ALA A 191 7.65 18.40 0.61
N GLY A 192 6.59 18.42 -0.19
CA GLY A 192 5.62 19.52 -0.22
C GLY A 192 4.79 19.66 1.06
N GLU A 193 4.54 18.57 1.78
CA GLU A 193 3.65 18.57 2.94
C GLU A 193 4.40 18.66 4.29
N ILE A 194 5.66 18.21 4.37
CA ILE A 194 6.55 18.48 5.52
C ILE A 194 6.86 19.98 5.64
N ILE A 195 6.95 20.70 4.50
CA ILE A 195 7.11 22.17 4.49
C ILE A 195 5.81 22.85 4.96
N GLY A 196 4.64 22.30 4.60
CA GLY A 196 3.33 22.82 5.03
C GLY A 196 3.00 22.56 6.51
N LEU A 197 3.66 21.61 7.17
CA LEU A 197 3.50 21.32 8.61
C LEU A 197 4.47 22.11 9.51
N ARG A 198 5.41 22.86 8.92
CA ARG A 198 6.39 23.70 9.65
C ARG A 198 6.10 25.21 9.59
N ASN A 199 5.00 25.62 8.94
CA ASN A 199 4.54 27.01 8.87
C ASN A 199 3.21 27.19 9.61
#